data_AF-A0A0M4PPB2-F1
#
_entry.id   AF-A0A0M4PPB2-F1
#
_cell.length_a   1.000
_cell.length_b   1.000
_cell.length_c   1.000
_cell.angle_alpha   90.00
_cell.angle_beta   90.00
_cell.angle_gamma   90.00
#
_symmetry.space_group_name_H-M   'P 1'
#
loop_
_entity.id
_entity.type
_entity.pdbx_description
1 polymer ?
#
loop_
_entity_poly.entity_id
_entity_poly.type
_entity_poly.pdbx_seq_one_letter_code
_entity_poly.pdbx_strand_id
1 'polypeptide(L)' 'MADAARDLATTLLEKFADSGSGDVRAGTVTAASPLTVDIAGTAMQLPRLASYASPAVGDVVLVLTTSRAGWTVLGKVLAP' A
#
# COMPACT_ATOMS: atom_id res chain seq x y z
N MET A 1 18.14 -13.25 -1.95
CA MET A 1 17.36 -12.04 -2.35
C MET A 1 16.03 -11.92 -1.60
N ALA A 2 15.36 -13.02 -1.23
CA ALA A 2 14.10 -12.97 -0.47
C ALA A 2 14.22 -12.32 0.93
N ASP A 3 15.35 -12.49 1.63
CA ASP A 3 15.55 -11.89 2.97
C ASP A 3 15.55 -10.36 2.95
N ALA A 4 16.33 -9.74 2.06
CA ALA A 4 16.43 -8.28 1.98
C ALA A 4 15.10 -7.62 1.55
N ALA A 5 14.33 -8.31 0.68
CA ALA A 5 13.00 -7.87 0.30
C ALA A 5 12.04 -7.90 1.50
N ARG A 6 12.02 -9.00 2.26
CA ARG A 6 11.19 -9.12 3.46
C ARG A 6 11.56 -8.09 4.52
N ASP A 7 12.84 -7.82 4.70
CA ASP A 7 13.37 -6.84 5.66
C ASP A 7 12.95 -5.40 5.30
N LEU A 8 13.00 -5.06 4.01
CA LEU A 8 12.47 -3.79 3.51
C LEU A 8 10.96 -3.66 3.72
N ALA A 9 10.20 -4.75 3.56
CA ALA A 9 8.75 -4.77 3.75
C ALA A 9 8.39 -4.38 5.18
N THR A 10 9.02 -5.06 6.13
CA THR A 10 8.85 -4.81 7.56
C THR A 10 9.24 -3.38 7.91
N THR A 11 10.39 -2.92 7.43
CA THR A 11 10.86 -1.54 7.67
C THR A 11 9.86 -0.48 7.20
N LEU A 12 9.25 -0.67 6.01
CA LEU A 12 8.28 0.26 5.47
C LEU A 12 6.96 0.23 6.23
N LEU A 13 6.48 -0.97 6.57
CA LEU A 13 5.29 -1.13 7.38
C LEU A 13 5.47 -0.46 8.74
N GLU A 14 6.61 -0.65 9.42
CA GLU A 14 6.90 -0.01 10.70
C GLU A 14 7.02 1.52 10.59
N LYS A 15 7.77 2.03 9.60
CA LYS A 15 8.02 3.46 9.42
C LYS A 15 6.75 4.25 9.06
N PHE A 16 5.84 3.61 8.33
CA PHE A 16 4.60 4.23 7.86
C PHE A 16 3.34 3.59 8.45
N ALA A 17 3.47 2.84 9.56
CA ALA A 17 2.34 2.31 10.33
C ALA A 17 1.60 3.41 11.09
N ASP A 18 2.25 4.52 11.38
CA ASP A 18 1.68 5.56 12.22
C ASP A 18 0.61 6.37 11.46
N SER A 19 -0.56 6.50 12.07
CA SER A 19 -1.62 7.39 11.62
C SER A 19 -1.22 8.88 11.65
N GLY A 20 -0.15 9.22 12.38
CA GLY A 20 0.43 10.57 12.49
C GLY A 20 1.38 10.98 11.35
N SER A 21 1.72 10.09 10.41
CA SER A 21 2.57 10.40 9.25
C SER A 21 1.91 11.36 8.25
N GLY A 22 0.64 11.72 8.48
CA GLY A 22 -0.15 12.74 7.78
C GLY A 22 -0.56 12.33 6.37
N ASP A 23 0.43 12.07 5.52
CA ASP A 23 0.26 12.01 4.07
C ASP A 23 0.69 10.67 3.45
N VAL A 24 1.38 9.79 4.19
CA VAL A 24 1.96 8.53 3.66
C VAL A 24 1.71 7.34 4.59
N ARG A 25 1.20 6.24 4.05
CA ARG A 25 1.05 4.96 4.75
C ARG A 25 1.62 3.81 3.94
N ALA A 26 2.00 2.74 4.61
CA ALA A 26 2.29 1.46 3.97
C ALA A 26 1.26 0.42 4.42
N GLY A 27 0.99 -0.57 3.57
CA GLY A 27 0.11 -1.67 3.95
C GLY A 27 0.14 -2.83 2.97
N THR A 28 -0.44 -3.95 3.38
CA THR A 28 -0.52 -5.17 2.57
C THR A 28 -1.86 -5.27 1.89
N VAL A 29 -1.87 -5.57 0.59
CA VAL A 29 -3.10 -5.80 -0.17
C VAL A 29 -3.77 -7.10 0.29
N THR A 30 -5.04 -7.02 0.66
CA THR A 30 -5.87 -8.17 1.10
C THR A 30 -6.91 -8.57 0.07
N ALA A 31 -7.33 -7.63 -0.78
CA ALA A 31 -8.13 -7.90 -1.97
C ALA A 31 -7.79 -6.88 -3.07
N ALA A 32 -7.95 -7.29 -4.33
CA ALA A 32 -7.58 -6.47 -5.48
C ALA A 32 -8.67 -6.53 -6.56
N SER A 33 -8.98 -5.36 -7.10
CA SER A 33 -9.83 -5.17 -8.29
C SER A 33 -9.07 -4.36 -9.34
N PRO A 34 -9.52 -4.32 -10.60
CA PRO A 34 -8.84 -3.56 -11.64
C PRO A 34 -8.62 -2.08 -11.31
N LEU A 35 -9.43 -1.46 -10.45
CA LEU A 35 -9.35 -0.01 -10.13
C LEU A 35 -9.10 0.30 -8.65
N THR A 36 -9.29 -0.67 -7.77
CA THR A 36 -9.22 -0.48 -6.31
C THR A 36 -8.52 -1.64 -5.63
N VAL A 37 -8.02 -1.40 -4.42
CA VAL A 37 -7.42 -2.42 -3.56
C VAL A 37 -7.90 -2.24 -2.12
N ASP A 38 -8.08 -3.35 -1.43
CA ASP A 38 -8.27 -3.39 0.02
C ASP A 38 -6.91 -3.55 0.68
N ILE A 39 -6.64 -2.74 1.69
CA ILE A 39 -5.38 -2.76 2.45
C ILE A 39 -5.65 -3.22 3.88
N ALA A 40 -4.84 -4.13 4.39
CA ALA A 40 -4.93 -4.62 5.76
C ALA A 40 -4.91 -3.46 6.77
N GLY A 41 -5.82 -3.49 7.74
CA GLY A 41 -5.96 -2.44 8.75
C GLY A 41 -6.68 -1.18 8.27
N THR A 42 -7.11 -1.13 7.00
CA THR A 42 -8.02 -0.09 6.49
C THR A 42 -9.41 -0.69 6.29
N ALA A 43 -10.46 0.02 6.71
CA ALA A 43 -11.84 -0.39 6.47
C ALA A 43 -12.37 0.10 5.11
N MET A 44 -11.50 0.46 4.17
CA MET A 44 -11.85 1.19 2.95
C MET A 44 -11.18 0.59 1.72
N GLN A 45 -11.94 0.49 0.62
CA GLN A 45 -11.39 0.27 -0.72
C GLN A 45 -10.69 1.53 -1.20
N LEU A 46 -9.41 1.40 -1.52
CA LEU A 46 -8.61 2.52 -1.98
C LEU A 46 -8.44 2.49 -3.50
N PRO A 47 -8.64 3.62 -4.20
CA PRO A 47 -8.28 3.70 -5.61
C PRO A 47 -6.77 3.55 -5.78
N ARG A 48 -6.35 3.01 -6.92
CA ARG A 48 -4.92 2.91 -7.28
C ARG A 48 -4.56 3.86 -8.42
N LEU A 49 -3.28 4.20 -8.51
CA LEU A 49 -2.75 4.82 -9.71
C LEU A 49 -2.77 3.84 -10.89
N ALA A 50 -3.02 4.36 -12.09
CA ALA A 50 -3.05 3.59 -13.32
C ALA A 50 -1.74 2.83 -13.58
N SER A 51 -0.60 3.42 -13.18
CA SER A 51 0.75 2.82 -13.27
C SER A 51 0.91 1.53 -12.46
N TYR A 52 0.11 1.34 -11.40
CA TYR A 52 0.09 0.09 -10.64
C TYR A 52 -0.88 -0.92 -11.24
N ALA A 53 -0.62 -1.37 -12.47
CA ALA A 53 -1.61 -2.05 -13.32
C ALA A 53 -2.03 -3.46 -12.86
N SER A 54 -1.24 -4.14 -12.02
CA SER A 54 -1.47 -5.55 -11.64
C SER A 54 -1.39 -5.74 -10.12
N PRO A 55 -2.36 -5.23 -9.35
CA PRO A 55 -2.40 -5.43 -7.90
C PRO A 55 -2.68 -6.90 -7.57
N ALA A 56 -1.91 -7.46 -6.64
CA ALA A 56 -2.10 -8.82 -6.14
C ALA A 56 -2.21 -8.85 -4.61
N VAL A 57 -2.94 -9.84 -4.10
CA VAL A 57 -2.99 -10.10 -2.65
C VAL A 57 -1.59 -10.44 -2.15
N GLY A 58 -1.18 -9.82 -1.04
CA GLY A 58 0.16 -9.97 -0.46
C GLY A 58 1.15 -8.89 -0.89
N ASP A 59 0.86 -8.10 -1.94
CA ASP A 59 1.71 -6.95 -2.30
C ASP A 59 1.79 -5.97 -1.12
N VAL A 60 3.01 -5.52 -0.79
CA VAL A 60 3.23 -4.41 0.15
C VAL A 60 3.30 -3.12 -0.67
N VAL A 61 2.40 -2.18 -0.39
CA VAL A 61 2.19 -0.97 -1.18
C VAL A 61 2.37 0.29 -0.35
N LEU A 62 2.65 1.40 -1.03
CA LEU A 62 2.55 2.73 -0.47
C LEU A 62 1.21 3.37 -0.83
N VAL A 63 0.62 4.04 0.15
CA VAL A 63 -0.61 4.79 0.05
C VAL A 63 -0.30 6.24 0.39
N LEU A 64 -0.72 7.16 -0.46
CA LEU A 64 -0.66 8.59 -0.18
C LEU A 64 -2.07 9.12 0.06
N THR A 65 -2.21 10.08 0.96
CA THR A 65 -3.36 10.99 0.89
C THR A 65 -2.94 12.31 0.31
N THR A 66 -3.81 12.88 -0.52
CA THR A 66 -3.84 14.34 -0.64
C THR A 66 -5.03 14.79 0.19
N SER A 67 -4.82 15.78 1.06
CA SER A 67 -5.85 16.32 1.96
C SER A 67 -7.18 16.71 1.31
N ARG A 68 -7.24 16.75 -0.04
CA ARG A 68 -8.43 17.07 -0.84
C ARG A 68 -9.02 15.89 -1.63
N ALA A 69 -8.23 14.88 -1.99
CA ALA A 69 -8.68 13.79 -2.88
C ALA A 69 -8.83 12.42 -2.19
N GLY A 70 -8.57 12.36 -0.88
CA GLY A 70 -8.62 11.10 -0.12
C GLY A 70 -7.32 10.30 -0.26
N TRP A 71 -7.37 9.03 0.08
CA TRP A 71 -6.22 8.10 0.02
C TRP A 71 -6.15 7.42 -1.36
N THR A 72 -4.96 7.20 -1.88
CA THR A 72 -4.71 6.54 -3.17
C THR A 72 -3.46 5.69 -3.08
N VAL A 73 -3.52 4.47 -3.65
CA VAL A 73 -2.39 3.55 -3.70
C VAL A 73 -1.47 3.91 -4.86
N LEU A 74 -0.21 4.19 -4.55
CA LEU A 74 0.82 4.52 -5.53
C LEU A 74 1.25 3.29 -6.34
N GLY A 75 1.54 2.19 -5.63
CA GLY A 75 2.06 0.97 -6.21
C GLY A 75 2.76 0.05 -5.21
N LYS A 76 3.17 -1.12 -5.70
CA LYS A 76 3.92 -2.10 -4.92
C LYS A 76 5.35 -1.64 -4.68
N VAL A 77 5.82 -1.82 -3.46
CA VAL A 77 7.24 -1.71 -3.12
C VAL A 77 7.90 -3.08 -3.20
N LEU A 78 7.13 -4.14 -2.97
CA LEU A 78 7.57 -5.52 -3.01
C LEU A 78 6.48 -6.40 -3.61
N ALA A 79 6.91 -7.35 -4.43
CA ALA A 79 6.05 -8.42 -4.94
C ALA A 79 5.96 -9.56 -3.92
N PRO A 80 4.87 -10.36 -3.95
CA PRO A 80 4.80 -11.62 -3.21
C PRO A 80 5.93 -12.59 -3.58
#